data_AF-A0A3N5V1M0-F1
#
_entry.id   AF-A0A3N5V1M0-F1
#
_cell.length_a   1.000
_cell.length_b   1.000
_cell.length_c   1.000
_cell.angle_alpha   90.00
_cell.angle_beta   90.00
_cell.angle_gamma   90.00
#
_symmetry.space_group_name_H-M   'P 1'
#
loop_
_entity.id
_entity.type
_entity.pdbx_description
1 polymer ?
#
loop_
_entity_poly.entity_id
_entity_poly.type
_entity_poly.pdbx_seq_one_letter_code
_entity_poly.pdbx_strand_id
1 'polypeptide(L)'
;MDISTSISLVSEYHAIGGFATTEGTKKYMENAIRNGISNSHFRSFDNLNLSSLGMGTYLGQITPEDNRDLENAIYESVKSGAINVIDTAINYRYMKSEKNIGNAIKRLIEEGIISRDQVFISTKNGYITNDGDYPTVDVLEYMHNMFISQG
;
A
#
# COMPACT_ATOMS: atom_id res chain seq x y z
N MET A 1 19.26 -24.51 15.00
CA MET A 1 19.02 -23.06 15.15
C MET A 1 18.02 -22.91 16.27
N ASP A 2 18.37 -22.14 17.29
CA ASP A 2 17.56 -21.96 18.50
C ASP A 2 16.33 -21.08 18.20
N ILE A 3 15.16 -21.51 18.69
CA ILE A 3 13.85 -20.86 18.48
C ILE A 3 13.84 -19.46 19.10
N SER A 4 14.71 -19.21 20.09
CA SER A 4 14.91 -17.89 20.70
C SER A 4 15.53 -16.87 19.73
N THR A 5 16.36 -17.33 18.79
CA THR A 5 17.09 -16.47 17.84
C THR A 5 16.27 -16.12 16.60
N SER A 6 15.19 -16.86 16.32
CA SER A 6 14.28 -16.58 15.20
C SER A 6 13.31 -15.42 15.46
N ILE A 7 13.07 -15.05 16.72
CA ILE A 7 12.14 -13.97 17.08
C ILE A 7 12.79 -12.58 16.86
N SER A 8 14.13 -12.47 16.89
CA SER A 8 14.84 -11.17 16.78
C SER A 8 15.05 -10.67 15.34
N LEU A 9 14.59 -11.40 14.32
CA LEU A 9 14.74 -11.03 12.91
C LEU A 9 13.41 -10.60 12.26
N VAL A 10 12.31 -10.66 12.99
CA VAL A 10 11.06 -10.01 12.58
C VAL A 10 11.11 -8.60 13.16
N SER A 11 11.53 -7.63 12.35
CA SER A 11 11.24 -6.22 12.63
C SER A 11 9.77 -6.12 13.05
N GLU A 12 9.48 -5.62 14.25
CA GLU A 12 8.09 -5.41 14.69
C GLU A 12 7.39 -4.57 13.61
N TYR A 13 6.44 -5.19 12.91
CA TYR A 13 5.66 -4.49 11.90
C TYR A 13 4.80 -3.44 12.61
N HIS A 14 5.22 -2.18 12.48
CA HIS A 14 4.45 -1.04 12.95
C HIS A 14 3.51 -0.59 11.84
N ALA A 15 2.23 -0.89 12.00
CA ALA A 15 1.19 -0.47 11.06
C ALA A 15 1.15 1.07 10.95
N ILE A 16 0.98 1.56 9.73
CA ILE A 16 0.71 2.99 9.49
C ILE A 16 -0.75 3.26 9.87
N GLY A 17 -0.97 3.86 11.03
CA GLY A 17 -2.30 4.25 11.48
C GLY A 17 -2.90 5.41 10.68
N GLY A 18 -4.24 5.49 10.65
CA GLY A 18 -4.98 6.58 10.02
C GLY A 18 -5.68 6.20 8.70
N PHE A 19 -6.44 7.13 8.16
CA PHE A 19 -7.24 7.00 6.94
C PHE A 19 -7.32 8.34 6.22
N ALA A 20 -7.72 8.36 4.95
CA ALA A 20 -7.86 9.58 4.17
C ALA A 20 -8.90 10.53 4.79
N THR A 21 -8.58 11.80 4.98
CA THR A 21 -9.51 12.80 5.53
C THR A 21 -9.81 13.90 4.52
N THR A 22 -10.89 14.64 4.75
CA THR A 22 -11.21 15.84 3.96
C THR A 22 -10.07 16.85 3.99
N GLU A 23 -9.51 17.11 5.17
CA GLU A 23 -8.42 18.06 5.38
C GLU A 23 -7.12 17.57 4.71
N GLY A 24 -6.77 16.30 4.90
CA GLY A 24 -5.56 15.70 4.35
C GLY A 24 -5.57 15.66 2.83
N THR A 25 -6.64 15.16 2.23
CA THR A 25 -6.76 15.09 0.77
C THR A 25 -6.87 16.48 0.12
N LYS A 26 -7.49 17.46 0.80
CA LYS A 26 -7.45 18.86 0.37
C LYS A 26 -6.04 19.43 0.38
N LYS A 27 -5.29 19.20 1.47
CA LYS A 27 -3.88 19.63 1.58
C LYS A 27 -3.02 19.02 0.48
N TYR A 28 -3.22 17.74 0.14
CA TYR A 28 -2.54 17.08 -0.97
C TYR A 28 -2.79 17.79 -2.31
N MET A 29 -4.07 18.02 -2.63
CA MET A 29 -4.48 18.74 -3.85
C MET A 29 -3.87 20.15 -3.91
N GLU A 30 -3.95 20.93 -2.83
CA GLU A 30 -3.40 22.28 -2.78
C GLU A 30 -1.87 22.29 -2.98
N ASN A 31 -1.16 21.32 -2.40
CA ASN A 31 0.29 21.17 -2.62
C ASN A 31 0.59 20.84 -4.09
N ALA A 32 -0.15 19.89 -4.68
CA ALA A 32 0.01 19.50 -6.07
C ALA A 32 -0.23 20.68 -7.03
N ILE A 33 -1.27 21.49 -6.78
CA ILE A 33 -1.57 22.69 -7.58
C ILE A 33 -0.45 23.72 -7.48
N ARG A 34 0.10 23.96 -6.30
CA ARG A 34 1.27 24.85 -6.14
C ARG A 34 2.49 24.35 -6.89
N ASN A 35 2.61 23.04 -7.11
CA ASN A 35 3.68 22.40 -7.86
C ASN A 35 3.37 22.24 -9.36
N GLY A 36 2.30 22.87 -9.87
CA GLY A 36 1.99 22.95 -11.30
C GLY A 36 1.00 21.92 -11.82
N ILE A 37 0.40 21.07 -10.97
CA ILE A 37 -0.69 20.19 -11.37
C ILE A 37 -1.99 21.02 -11.54
N SER A 38 -2.71 20.82 -12.65
CA SER A 38 -3.96 21.54 -12.87
C SER A 38 -5.01 21.22 -11.79
N ASN A 39 -5.76 22.22 -11.33
CA ASN A 39 -6.92 22.00 -10.44
C ASN A 39 -7.96 21.05 -11.07
N SER A 40 -8.07 21.04 -12.41
CA SER A 40 -8.96 20.11 -13.13
C SER A 40 -8.49 18.66 -13.07
N HIS A 41 -7.33 18.37 -12.50
CA HIS A 41 -6.86 17.01 -12.24
C HIS A 41 -7.57 16.36 -11.05
N PHE A 42 -8.20 17.13 -10.16
CA PHE A 42 -8.82 16.60 -8.95
C PHE A 42 -10.34 16.55 -9.07
N ARG A 43 -10.96 15.60 -8.37
CA ARG A 43 -12.41 15.39 -8.27
C ARG A 43 -12.79 15.33 -6.79
N SER A 44 -13.88 16.00 -6.44
CA SER A 44 -14.44 15.88 -5.11
C SER A 44 -15.41 14.69 -5.06
N PHE A 45 -15.18 13.78 -4.13
CA PHE A 45 -16.03 12.61 -3.90
C PHE A 45 -16.09 12.34 -2.40
N ASP A 46 -17.29 12.23 -1.84
CA ASP A 46 -17.52 12.00 -0.40
C ASP A 46 -16.68 12.92 0.51
N ASN A 47 -16.67 14.22 0.21
CA ASN A 47 -15.85 15.25 0.89
C ASN A 47 -14.32 15.05 0.81
N LEU A 48 -13.82 14.10 0.02
CA LEU A 48 -12.41 13.92 -0.28
C LEU A 48 -12.04 14.62 -1.60
N ASN A 49 -10.78 15.05 -1.72
CA ASN A 49 -10.23 15.59 -2.97
C ASN A 49 -9.27 14.58 -3.59
N LEU A 50 -9.74 13.87 -4.61
CA LEU A 50 -9.05 12.72 -5.19
C LEU A 50 -8.50 13.05 -6.58
N SER A 51 -7.31 12.55 -6.91
CA SER A 51 -6.79 12.63 -8.26
C SER A 51 -7.74 11.93 -9.24
N SER A 52 -7.87 12.48 -10.44
CA SER A 52 -8.70 11.91 -11.51
C SER A 52 -8.16 10.59 -12.05
N LEU A 53 -6.92 10.25 -11.68
CA LEU A 53 -6.26 8.98 -11.91
C LEU A 53 -6.07 8.23 -10.59
N GLY A 54 -6.25 6.92 -10.63
CA GLY A 54 -5.86 6.00 -9.56
C GLY A 54 -4.83 4.99 -10.06
N MET A 55 -4.01 4.48 -9.15
CA MET A 55 -3.00 3.46 -9.44
C MET A 55 -3.53 2.07 -9.06
N GLY A 56 -3.70 1.20 -10.04
CA GLY A 56 -3.97 -0.22 -9.81
C GLY A 56 -2.69 -1.03 -9.62
N THR A 57 -2.69 -2.00 -8.70
CA THR A 57 -1.48 -2.74 -8.29
C THR A 57 -1.57 -4.26 -8.53
N TYR A 58 -2.36 -4.70 -9.52
CA TYR A 58 -2.69 -6.12 -9.72
C TYR A 58 -1.53 -6.95 -10.30
N LEU A 59 -0.83 -6.44 -11.32
CA LEU A 59 0.11 -7.21 -12.13
C LEU A 59 1.55 -7.06 -11.65
N GLY A 60 2.38 -8.05 -11.99
CA GLY A 60 3.80 -8.13 -11.64
C GLY A 60 4.17 -9.52 -11.11
N GLN A 61 5.41 -9.93 -11.32
CA GLN A 61 5.98 -11.14 -10.72
C GLN A 61 6.20 -10.94 -9.22
N ILE A 62 6.32 -12.01 -8.45
CA ILE A 62 6.64 -11.96 -7.01
C ILE A 62 8.15 -11.85 -6.74
N THR A 63 8.86 -11.10 -7.58
CA THR A 63 10.32 -10.92 -7.50
C THR A 63 10.69 -9.69 -6.67
N PRO A 64 11.89 -9.65 -6.07
CA PRO A 64 12.42 -8.45 -5.41
C PRO A 64 12.49 -7.22 -6.32
N GLU A 65 12.70 -7.43 -7.62
CA GLU A 65 12.73 -6.37 -8.64
C GLU A 65 11.36 -5.73 -8.80
N ASP A 66 10.31 -6.51 -9.10
CA ASP A 66 8.94 -6.00 -9.26
C ASP A 66 8.41 -5.38 -7.96
N ASN A 67 8.84 -5.90 -6.80
CA ASN A 67 8.52 -5.28 -5.50
C ASN A 67 9.06 -3.85 -5.43
N ARG A 68 10.33 -3.65 -5.81
CA ARG A 68 10.99 -2.34 -5.78
C ARG A 68 10.42 -1.39 -6.82
N ASP A 69 10.10 -1.90 -8.00
CA ASP A 69 9.51 -1.11 -9.07
C ASP A 69 8.11 -0.62 -8.70
N LEU A 70 7.28 -1.48 -8.09
CA LEU A 70 5.97 -1.08 -7.58
C LEU A 70 6.09 -0.05 -6.45
N GLU A 71 7.00 -0.29 -5.49
CA GLU A 71 7.26 0.65 -4.39
C GLU A 71 7.70 2.03 -4.90
N ASN A 72 8.62 2.06 -5.86
CA ASN A 72 9.10 3.30 -6.48
C ASN A 72 8.01 3.98 -7.32
N ALA A 73 7.20 3.22 -8.07
CA ALA A 73 6.10 3.77 -8.85
C ALA A 73 5.10 4.49 -7.94
N ILE A 74 4.71 3.87 -6.81
CA ILE A 74 3.83 4.48 -5.81
C ILE A 74 4.48 5.72 -5.22
N TYR A 75 5.73 5.61 -4.76
CA TYR A 75 6.48 6.70 -4.16
C TYR A 75 6.55 7.92 -5.09
N GLU A 76 6.99 7.77 -6.33
CA GLU A 76 7.16 8.89 -7.27
C GLU A 76 5.80 9.48 -7.72
N SER A 77 4.78 8.63 -7.90
CA SER A 77 3.45 9.09 -8.30
C SER A 77 2.77 9.90 -7.20
N VAL A 78 2.91 9.49 -5.94
CA VAL A 78 2.37 10.24 -4.80
C VAL A 78 3.19 11.50 -4.55
N LYS A 79 4.52 11.42 -4.57
CA LYS A 79 5.44 12.56 -4.34
C LYS A 79 5.27 13.67 -5.36
N SER A 80 5.04 13.32 -6.63
CA SER A 80 4.83 14.30 -7.70
C SER A 80 3.52 15.11 -7.57
N GLY A 81 2.59 14.68 -6.71
CA GLY A 81 1.25 15.28 -6.63
C GLY A 81 0.26 14.72 -7.65
N ALA A 82 0.67 13.75 -8.48
CA ALA A 82 -0.14 13.25 -9.58
C ALA A 82 -1.19 12.22 -9.14
N ILE A 83 -0.94 11.42 -8.10
CA ILE A 83 -1.84 10.35 -7.69
C ILE A 83 -1.94 10.29 -6.15
N ASN A 84 -3.16 10.42 -5.62
CA ASN A 84 -3.47 10.09 -4.22
C ASN A 84 -4.55 9.00 -4.07
N VAL A 85 -4.84 8.26 -5.14
CA VAL A 85 -5.76 7.11 -5.14
C VAL A 85 -4.98 5.85 -5.50
N ILE A 86 -4.93 4.89 -4.60
CA ILE A 86 -4.25 3.60 -4.80
C ILE A 86 -5.26 2.47 -4.59
N ASP A 87 -5.33 1.56 -5.57
CA ASP A 87 -6.24 0.43 -5.57
C ASP A 87 -5.48 -0.90 -5.52
N THR A 88 -5.84 -1.73 -4.55
CA THR A 88 -5.26 -3.06 -4.34
C THR A 88 -6.34 -4.09 -3.97
N ALA A 89 -5.93 -5.34 -3.77
CA ALA A 89 -6.72 -6.39 -3.15
C ALA A 89 -5.80 -7.41 -2.49
N ILE A 90 -6.33 -8.20 -1.55
CA ILE A 90 -5.52 -9.18 -0.81
C ILE A 90 -4.83 -10.20 -1.73
N ASN A 91 -5.47 -10.59 -2.83
CA ASN A 91 -4.93 -11.56 -3.79
C ASN A 91 -3.96 -10.94 -4.81
N TYR A 92 -3.77 -9.62 -4.82
CA TYR A 92 -2.85 -8.99 -5.77
C TYR A 92 -1.41 -9.36 -5.41
N ARG A 93 -0.77 -10.08 -6.32
CA ARG A 93 0.59 -10.63 -6.15
C ARG A 93 0.74 -11.41 -4.84
N TYR A 94 -0.28 -12.17 -4.43
CA TYR A 94 -0.24 -13.01 -3.21
C TYR A 94 0.09 -12.18 -1.96
N MET A 95 -0.73 -11.16 -1.64
CA MET A 95 -0.51 -10.17 -0.57
C MET A 95 0.70 -9.24 -0.74
N LYS A 96 1.57 -9.45 -1.75
CA LYS A 96 2.77 -8.60 -1.94
C LYS A 96 2.44 -7.16 -2.31
N SER A 97 1.40 -6.93 -3.11
CA SER A 97 1.04 -5.56 -3.49
C SER A 97 0.67 -4.70 -2.28
N GLU A 98 -0.07 -5.24 -1.31
CA GLU A 98 -0.40 -4.52 -0.07
C GLU A 98 0.84 -4.21 0.77
N LYS A 99 1.78 -5.16 0.85
CA LYS A 99 3.08 -4.95 1.52
C LYS A 99 3.90 -3.85 0.85
N ASN A 100 3.99 -3.87 -0.48
CA ASN A 100 4.71 -2.84 -1.25
C ASN A 100 4.06 -1.46 -1.08
N ILE A 101 2.73 -1.38 -1.09
CA ILE A 101 2.02 -0.13 -0.79
C ILE A 101 2.38 0.37 0.62
N GLY A 102 2.34 -0.51 1.62
CA GLY A 102 2.74 -0.18 2.99
C GLY A 102 4.16 0.39 3.06
N ASN A 103 5.13 -0.24 2.41
CA ASN A 103 6.52 0.21 2.38
C ASN A 103 6.67 1.59 1.72
N ALA A 104 6.03 1.81 0.56
CA ALA A 104 6.09 3.08 -0.16
C ALA A 104 5.46 4.23 0.63
N ILE A 105 4.28 4.00 1.24
CA ILE A 105 3.61 5.00 2.06
C ILE A 105 4.39 5.29 3.34
N LYS A 106 4.99 4.27 3.97
CA LYS A 106 5.86 4.46 5.14
C LYS A 106 7.02 5.37 4.80
N ARG A 107 7.73 5.08 3.70
CA ARG A 107 8.85 5.89 3.22
C ARG A 107 8.44 7.34 2.95
N LEU A 108 7.31 7.58 2.29
CA LEU A 108 6.80 8.93 2.03
C LEU A 108 6.50 9.71 3.31
N ILE A 109 6.00 9.03 4.36
CA ILE A 109 5.70 9.65 5.66
C ILE A 109 6.99 9.93 6.43
N GLU A 110 7.93 8.98 6.48
CA GLU A 110 9.22 9.13 7.15
C GLU A 110 10.07 10.24 6.53
N GLU A 111 10.00 10.43 5.21
CA GLU A 111 10.65 11.53 4.50
C GLU A 111 9.86 12.87 4.59
N GLY A 112 8.72 12.91 5.28
CA GLY A 112 7.93 14.12 5.50
C GLY A 112 7.22 14.66 4.25
N ILE A 113 7.07 13.84 3.21
CA ILE A 113 6.49 14.25 1.91
C ILE A 113 4.97 14.35 2.02
N ILE A 114 4.33 13.37 2.66
CA ILE A 114 2.89 13.37 2.96
C ILE A 114 2.63 12.88 4.38
N SER A 115 1.40 13.04 4.85
CA SER A 115 0.85 12.34 6.01
C SER A 115 -0.17 11.29 5.55
N ARG A 116 -0.43 10.26 6.37
CA ARG A 116 -1.31 9.12 5.97
C ARG A 116 -2.69 9.58 5.49
N ASP A 117 -3.23 10.65 6.06
CA ASP A 117 -4.54 11.20 5.76
C ASP A 117 -4.66 11.89 4.39
N GLN A 118 -3.56 12.03 3.66
CA GLN A 118 -3.50 12.65 2.33
C GLN A 118 -3.80 11.68 1.17
N VAL A 119 -3.74 10.37 1.41
CA VAL A 119 -3.87 9.34 0.37
C VAL A 119 -5.06 8.41 0.64
N PHE A 120 -5.86 8.19 -0.39
CA PHE A 120 -6.93 7.22 -0.41
C PHE A 120 -6.41 5.87 -0.91
N ILE A 121 -6.59 4.83 -0.11
CA ILE A 121 -6.16 3.46 -0.43
C ILE A 121 -7.38 2.56 -0.28
N SER A 122 -7.77 1.89 -1.36
CA SER A 122 -8.81 0.86 -1.36
C SER A 122 -8.19 -0.53 -1.45
N THR A 123 -8.65 -1.44 -0.59
CA THR A 123 -8.40 -2.87 -0.75
C THR A 123 -9.72 -3.62 -0.94
N LYS A 124 -9.64 -4.88 -1.35
CA LYS A 124 -10.77 -5.76 -1.63
C LYS A 124 -10.49 -7.14 -1.06
N ASN A 125 -11.56 -7.79 -0.61
CA ASN A 125 -11.56 -9.19 -0.20
C ASN A 125 -12.52 -10.00 -1.10
N GLY A 126 -12.54 -11.32 -0.93
CA GLY A 126 -13.41 -12.25 -1.68
C GLY A 126 -12.66 -13.39 -2.34
N TYR A 127 -11.37 -13.22 -2.61
CA TYR A 127 -10.44 -14.30 -2.95
C TYR A 127 -9.60 -14.68 -1.73
N ILE A 128 -9.34 -15.98 -1.59
CA ILE A 128 -8.39 -16.52 -0.59
C ILE A 128 -7.05 -16.69 -1.29
N THR A 129 -5.97 -16.32 -0.62
CA THR A 129 -4.61 -16.42 -1.13
C THR A 129 -3.65 -16.77 0.01
N ASN A 130 -2.50 -17.33 -0.33
CA ASN A 130 -1.35 -17.45 0.57
C ASN A 130 -0.54 -16.16 0.56
N ASP A 131 0.32 -16.00 1.56
CA ASP A 131 1.32 -14.94 1.56
C ASP A 131 2.45 -15.30 0.58
N GLY A 132 2.72 -14.40 -0.37
CA GLY A 132 3.75 -14.54 -1.39
C GLY A 132 5.19 -14.56 -0.87
N ASP A 133 5.41 -14.34 0.43
CA ASP A 133 6.68 -14.68 1.11
C ASP A 133 6.87 -16.19 1.31
N TYR A 134 5.81 -16.99 1.16
CA TYR A 134 5.81 -18.45 1.28
C TYR A 134 5.30 -19.10 -0.01
N PRO A 135 6.00 -18.93 -1.15
CA PRO A 135 5.51 -19.36 -2.47
C PRO A 135 5.36 -20.88 -2.62
N THR A 136 5.98 -21.66 -1.74
CA THR A 136 5.89 -23.14 -1.75
C THR A 136 4.74 -23.68 -0.90
N VAL A 137 4.05 -22.83 -0.14
CA VAL A 137 2.94 -23.25 0.73
C VAL A 137 1.64 -23.06 -0.03
N ASP A 138 0.88 -24.14 -0.21
CA ASP A 138 -0.43 -24.10 -0.85
C ASP A 138 -1.39 -23.19 -0.06
N VAL A 139 -2.38 -22.60 -0.74
CA VAL A 139 -3.36 -21.70 -0.11
C VAL A 139 -4.08 -22.36 1.06
N LEU A 140 -4.53 -23.61 0.94
CA LEU A 140 -5.26 -24.29 2.01
C LEU A 140 -4.34 -24.65 3.18
N GLU A 141 -3.11 -25.07 2.88
CA GLU A 141 -2.10 -25.33 3.90
C GLU A 141 -1.73 -24.06 4.65
N TYR A 142 -1.54 -22.95 3.95
CA TYR A 142 -1.30 -21.63 4.55
C TYR A 142 -2.44 -21.24 5.48
N MET A 143 -3.69 -21.35 5.02
CA MET A 143 -4.86 -21.02 5.82
C MET A 143 -4.98 -21.90 7.06
N HIS A 144 -4.76 -23.21 6.90
CA HIS A 144 -4.80 -24.15 8.01
C HIS A 144 -3.73 -23.82 9.05
N ASN A 145 -2.48 -23.68 8.60
CA ASN A 145 -1.34 -23.44 9.48
C ASN A 145 -1.42 -22.08 10.17
N MET A 146 -1.81 -21.01 9.49
CA MET A 146 -1.80 -19.64 10.04
C MET A 146 -3.02 -19.31 10.88
N PHE A 147 -4.20 -19.89 10.58
CA PHE A 147 -5.46 -19.43 11.16
C PHE A 147 -6.31 -20.52 11.81
N ILE A 148 -6.07 -21.80 11.54
CA ILE A 148 -6.90 -22.92 12.05
C ILE A 148 -6.16 -23.70 13.13
N SER A 149 -4.93 -24.15 12.87
CA SER A 149 -4.18 -25.05 13.75
C SER A 149 -3.35 -24.34 14.81
N GLN A 150 -3.63 -23.07 15.10
CA GLN A 150 -2.94 -22.26 16.12
C GLN A 150 -3.41 -22.60 17.56
N GLY A 151 -4.07 -23.75 17.75
CA GLY A 151 -4.61 -24.25 19.02
C GLY A 151 -3.65 -25.17 19.77
#